data_AF-A0A519IJ60-F1
#
_entry.id   AF-A0A519IJ60-F1
#
_cell.length_a   1.000
_cell.length_b   1.000
_cell.length_c   1.000
_cell.angle_alpha   90.00
_cell.angle_beta   90.00
_cell.angle_gamma   90.00
#
_symmetry.space_group_name_H-M   'P 1'
#
loop_
_entity.id
_entity.type
_entity.pdbx_description
1 polymer ?
#
loop_
_entity_poly.entity_id
_entity_poly.type
_entity_poly.pdbx_seq_one_letter_code
_entity_poly.pdbx_strand_id
1 'polypeptide(L)' 'VLDRLIVLLPEAWGEWRDRGLAHAERGNTAEAMADLETYLAHVEDGLDIDLVSDRLSALRAGG' A
#
# COMPACT_ATOMS: atom_id res chain seq x y z
N VAL A 1 -1.83 14.91 -1.38
CA VAL A 1 -1.84 15.20 0.08
C VAL A 1 -1.20 14.05 0.86
N LEU A 2 -1.51 12.77 0.57
CA LEU A 2 -0.89 11.59 1.20
C LEU A 2 0.65 11.62 1.21
N ASP A 3 1.30 12.03 0.12
CA ASP A 3 2.77 12.14 0.08
C ASP A 3 3.35 13.04 1.17
N ARG A 4 2.62 14.08 1.55
CA ARG A 4 3.08 15.00 2.58
C ARG A 4 3.00 14.39 3.97
N LEU A 5 2.04 13.51 4.21
CA LEU A 5 1.88 12.82 5.49
C LEU A 5 2.97 11.77 5.69
N ILE A 6 3.26 10.94 4.69
CA ILE A 6 4.35 9.95 4.78
C ILE A 6 5.72 10.60 5.00
N VAL A 7 5.96 11.78 4.40
CA VAL A 7 7.19 12.54 4.64
C VAL A 7 7.28 13.06 6.08
N LEU A 8 6.16 13.40 6.71
CA LEU A 8 6.11 13.94 8.06
C LEU A 8 6.02 12.83 9.14
N LEU A 9 5.40 11.70 8.80
CA LEU A 9 5.11 10.57 9.67
C LEU A 9 5.34 9.27 8.87
N PRO A 10 6.60 8.86 8.68
CA PRO A 10 6.93 7.70 7.85
C PRO A 10 6.39 6.38 8.40
N GLU A 11 6.12 6.31 9.71
CA GLU A 11 5.58 5.12 10.39
C GLU A 11 4.04 5.10 10.43
N ALA A 12 3.38 6.08 9.79
CA ALA A 12 1.94 6.06 9.62
C ALA A 12 1.56 5.03 8.54
N TRP A 13 1.67 3.74 8.86
CA TRP A 13 1.52 2.64 7.90
C TRP A 13 0.18 2.65 7.16
N GLY A 14 -0.89 3.10 7.81
CA GLY A 14 -2.18 3.33 7.15
C GLY A 14 -2.12 4.27 5.95
N GLU A 15 -1.24 5.27 5.96
CA GLU A 15 -1.05 6.20 4.83
C GLU A 15 -0.34 5.52 3.65
N TRP A 16 0.59 4.61 3.91
CA TRP A 16 1.22 3.78 2.86
C TRP A 16 0.19 2.87 2.20
N ARG A 17 -0.67 2.21 3.00
CA ARG A 17 -1.79 1.43 2.47
C ARG A 17 -2.69 2.29 1.59
N ASP A 18 -3.16 3.42 2.11
CA ASP A 18 -4.12 4.27 1.41
C ASP A 18 -3.55 4.84 0.11
N ARG A 19 -2.25 5.22 0.12
CA ARG A 19 -1.56 5.67 -1.09
C ARG A 19 -1.36 4.55 -2.10
N GLY A 20 -0.96 3.36 -1.65
CA GLY A 20 -0.81 2.20 -2.53
C GLY A 20 -2.12 1.81 -3.22
N LEU A 21 -3.23 1.82 -2.48
CA LEU A 21 -4.57 1.62 -3.05
C LEU A 21 -4.92 2.71 -4.06
N ALA A 22 -4.65 3.98 -3.76
CA ALA A 22 -4.90 5.08 -4.69
C ALA A 22 -4.06 4.97 -5.98
N HIS A 23 -2.81 4.49 -5.90
CA HIS A 23 -1.98 4.20 -7.07
C HIS A 23 -2.55 3.05 -7.89
N ALA A 24 -3.02 1.97 -7.24
CA ALA A 24 -3.62 0.83 -7.93
C ALA A 24 -4.84 1.24 -8.77
N GLU A 25 -5.72 2.08 -8.21
CA GLU A 25 -6.91 2.59 -8.91
C GLU A 25 -6.56 3.51 -10.10
N ARG A 26 -5.35 4.08 -10.12
CA ARG A 26 -4.86 4.93 -11.22
C ARG A 26 -4.07 4.15 -12.28
N GLY A 27 -3.84 2.85 -12.09
CA GLY A 27 -2.99 2.04 -12.95
C GLY A 27 -1.49 2.27 -12.74
N ASN A 28 -1.10 2.94 -11.67
CA ASN A 28 0.30 3.11 -11.25
C ASN A 28 0.77 1.83 -10.53
N THR A 29 0.86 0.73 -11.27
CA THR A 29 1.05 -0.61 -10.70
C THR A 29 2.34 -0.73 -9.87
N ALA A 30 3.45 -0.16 -10.34
CA ALA A 30 4.74 -0.25 -9.65
C ALA A 30 4.72 0.50 -8.30
N GLU A 31 4.19 1.72 -8.30
CA GLU A 31 4.06 2.53 -7.08
C GLU A 31 3.07 1.91 -6.10
N ALA A 32 1.97 1.36 -6.61
CA ALA A 32 1.00 0.62 -5.80
C ALA A 32 1.66 -0.56 -5.09
N MET A 33 2.42 -1.38 -5.82
CA MET A 33 3.11 -2.53 -5.24
C MET A 33 4.09 -2.13 -4.15
N ALA A 34 4.92 -1.11 -4.40
CA ALA A 34 5.92 -0.65 -3.43
C ALA A 34 5.29 -0.16 -2.11
N ASP A 35 4.19 0.59 -2.21
CA ASP A 35 3.49 1.11 -1.04
C ASP A 35 2.81 -0.01 -0.23
N LEU A 36 2.13 -0.95 -0.91
CA LEU A 36 1.45 -2.07 -0.24
C LEU A 36 2.44 -3.07 0.35
N GLU A 37 3.60 -3.30 -0.28
CA GLU A 37 4.69 -4.10 0.27
C GLU A 37 5.25 -3.45 1.55
N THR A 38 5.43 -2.12 1.53
CA THR A 38 5.90 -1.38 2.71
C THR A 38 4.90 -1.51 3.86
N TYR A 39 3.60 -1.40 3.59
CA TYR A 39 2.56 -1.61 4.60
C TYR A 39 2.62 -3.01 5.23
N LEU A 40 2.61 -4.05 4.39
CA LEU A 40 2.59 -5.45 4.85
C LEU A 40 3.87 -5.86 5.58
N ALA A 41 4.99 -5.18 5.33
CA ALA A 41 6.24 -5.43 6.04
C ALA A 41 6.25 -4.91 7.49
N HIS A 42 5.33 -4.00 7.87
CA HIS A 42 5.35 -3.33 9.18
C HIS A 42 4.11 -3.56 10.04
N VAL A 43 2.98 -3.98 9.46
CA VAL A 43 1.74 -4.22 10.21
C VAL A 43 1.56 -5.71 10.43
N GLU A 44 1.56 -6.13 11.70
CA GLU A 44 1.46 -7.55 12.10
C GLU A 44 0.03 -8.00 12.43
N ASP A 45 -0.84 -7.10 12.94
CA ASP A 45 -2.20 -7.41 13.44
C ASP A 45 -3.30 -6.49 12.87
N GLY A 46 -3.16 -6.07 11.61
CA GLY A 46 -4.17 -5.30 10.89
C GLY A 46 -5.33 -6.17 10.40
N LEU A 47 -6.58 -5.75 10.66
CA LEU A 47 -7.80 -6.46 10.20
C LEU A 47 -7.90 -6.56 8.67
N ASP A 48 -7.12 -5.78 7.94
CA ASP A 48 -7.11 -5.65 6.49
C ASP A 48 -5.87 -6.26 5.83
N ILE A 49 -4.96 -6.89 6.60
CA ILE A 49 -3.71 -7.49 6.07
C ILE A 49 -4.02 -8.47 4.94
N ASP A 50 -4.99 -9.38 5.15
CA ASP A 50 -5.35 -10.38 4.15
C ASP A 50 -5.87 -9.73 2.86
N LEU A 51 -6.73 -8.72 2.99
CA LEU A 51 -7.28 -7.99 1.85
C LEU A 51 -6.18 -7.26 1.06
N VAL A 52 -5.22 -6.65 1.76
CA VAL A 52 -4.11 -5.93 1.14
C VAL A 52 -3.13 -6.92 0.48
N SER A 53 -2.88 -8.07 1.09
CA SER A 53 -2.08 -9.16 0.53
C SER A 53 -2.69 -9.71 -0.77
N ASP A 54 -4.00 -9.92 -0.79
CA ASP A 54 -4.74 -10.35 -1.98
C ASP A 54 -4.66 -9.30 -3.09
N ARG A 55 -4.83 -8.02 -2.74
CA ARG A 55 -4.70 -6.92 -3.71
C ARG A 55 -3.29 -6.85 -4.32
N LEU A 56 -2.25 -6.99 -3.50
CA LEU A 56 -0.86 -7.01 -3.96
C LEU A 56 -0.59 -8.21 -4.89
N SER A 57 -1.13 -9.37 -4.56
CA SER A 57 -1.03 -10.58 -5.39
C SER A 57 -1.72 -10.40 -6.75
N ALA A 58 -2.89 -9.76 -6.77
CA ALA A 58 -3.60 -9.44 -8.00
C ALA A 58 -2.83 -8.45 -8.90
N LEU A 59 -2.19 -7.44 -8.32
CA LEU A 59 -1.34 -6.50 -9.06
C LEU A 59 -0.15 -7.19 -9.71
N ARG A 60 0.51 -8.12 -9.00
CA ARG A 60 1.62 -8.92 -9.55
C ARG A 60 1.20 -9.83 -10.70
N ALA A 61 -0.03 -10.35 -10.66
CA ALA A 61 -0.55 -11.22 -11.71
C ALA A 61 -1.00 -10.47 -12.97
N GLY A 62 -1.31 -9.18 -12.86
CA GLY A 62 -1.80 -8.34 -13.96
C GLY A 62 -0.78 -7.38 -14.57
N GLY A 63 0.47 -7.38 -14.07
CA GLY A 63 1.59 -6.57 -14.56
C GLY A 63 2.36 -7.20 -15.71
#